data_AF-A0A950VW23-F1
#
_entry.id   AF-A0A950VW23-F1
#
_cell.length_a   1.000
_cell.length_b   1.000
_cell.length_c   1.000
_cell.angle_alpha   90.00
_cell.angle_beta   90.00
_cell.angle_gamma   90.00
#
_symmetry.space_group_name_H-M   'P 1'
#
loop_
_entity.id
_entity.type
_entity.pdbx_description
1 polymer ?
#
loop_
_entity_poly.entity_id
_entity_poly.type
_entity_poly.pdbx_seq_one_letter_code
_entity_poly.pdbx_strand_id
1 'polypeptide(L)'
;MRSMIVAVLSLLMGAALLAQQPVATGTPAPPIKATVSKPPTPPWEPEGTPIVPDDGGPPRVYFAHGYDKDTPNLVGLDDRLSIHVQNFGTLLKQANGNCKAIVLFIEGMPLKGDKAESCDTVNGHVRYRLLRDKTDDDAWHLLLGSPHGYAHTVDVSVGSDTQFAIPSSATFNFEVIPAVQFRIYIGLIALALAVLIHLCRTTSLVRSGTHPVPNERPYSLSLFQMTFWFFLVIAAYVFMWLINDELDTITDSVLGLIGIGAATALGAALIDKNKTAPMPDEPGGKSEGFLNDVLSDPTGISLHRFQMFVWTLVLGVIFIGSVYKNLEMPEFSATLLGLMGISSGTYLGFKVPEKQGSDTPPGATNPSPEPEPTEKPA
;
A
#
# COMPACT_ATOMS: atom_id res chain seq x y z
N MET A 1 17.01 0.75 7.52
CA MET A 1 16.53 2.14 7.62
C MET A 1 15.21 2.21 8.42
N ARG A 2 14.40 1.15 8.33
CA ARG A 2 13.32 0.71 9.24
C ARG A 2 13.44 1.16 10.71
N SER A 3 14.53 0.83 11.40
CA SER A 3 14.65 1.12 12.85
C SER A 3 14.81 2.60 13.18
N MET A 4 15.39 3.43 12.28
CA MET A 4 15.63 4.85 12.58
C MET A 4 14.41 5.73 12.29
N ILE A 5 13.67 5.46 11.22
CA ILE A 5 12.49 6.27 10.85
C ILE A 5 11.27 5.90 11.71
N VAL A 6 11.10 4.62 12.05
CA VAL A 6 10.06 4.17 13.00
C VAL A 6 10.39 4.63 14.42
N ALA A 7 11.66 4.70 14.82
CA ALA A 7 12.03 5.31 16.10
C ALA A 7 11.67 6.81 16.14
N VAL A 8 11.79 7.55 15.04
CA VAL A 8 11.39 8.96 14.94
C VAL A 8 9.86 9.12 15.00
N LEU A 9 9.09 8.24 14.34
CA LEU A 9 7.62 8.22 14.45
C LEU A 9 7.13 7.74 15.83
N SER A 10 7.88 6.86 16.50
CA SER A 10 7.61 6.40 17.87
C SER A 10 8.00 7.45 18.92
N LEU A 11 9.01 8.28 18.63
CA LEU A 11 9.44 9.39 19.50
C LEU A 11 8.39 10.50 19.60
N LEU A 12 7.51 10.64 18.59
CA LEU A 12 6.39 11.59 18.64
C LEU A 12 5.26 11.14 19.58
N MET A 13 5.32 9.92 20.13
CA MET A 13 4.32 9.38 21.07
C MET A 13 4.89 8.90 22.41
N GLY A 14 6.19 9.07 22.70
CA GLY A 14 6.81 8.55 23.92
C GLY A 14 7.82 9.50 24.55
N ALA A 15 7.35 10.42 25.40
CA ALA A 15 8.21 11.09 26.36
C ALA A 15 8.41 10.20 27.60
N ALA A 16 9.64 10.25 28.15
CA ALA A 16 10.16 9.52 29.33
C ALA A 16 10.58 8.07 29.03
N LEU A 17 11.85 7.67 29.16
CA LEU A 17 12.68 7.80 30.35
C LEU A 17 14.17 7.65 29.95
N LEU A 18 15.00 8.64 30.29
CA LEU A 18 16.46 8.49 30.28
C LEU A 18 16.87 7.61 31.47
N ALA A 19 17.57 6.52 31.21
CA ALA A 19 18.38 5.84 32.23
C ALA A 19 19.84 5.80 31.75
N GLN A 20 20.67 6.54 32.46
CA GLN A 20 22.12 6.62 32.29
C GLN A 20 22.75 5.26 32.62
N GLN A 21 23.66 4.77 31.76
CA GLN A 21 24.55 3.67 32.12
C GLN A 21 25.75 4.22 32.92
N PRO A 22 26.14 3.60 34.04
CA PRO A 22 27.36 4.00 34.75
C PRO A 22 28.60 3.46 34.02
N VAL A 23 29.58 4.35 33.86
CA VAL A 23 30.93 4.05 33.39
C VAL A 23 31.67 3.27 34.48
N ALA A 24 32.11 2.05 34.18
CA ALA A 24 33.02 1.30 35.04
C ALA A 24 34.48 1.55 34.62
N THR A 25 35.23 2.17 35.53
CA THR A 25 36.67 2.46 35.47
C THR A 25 37.51 1.18 35.55
N GLY A 26 38.59 1.12 34.76
CA GLY A 26 39.44 -0.05 34.61
C GLY A 26 40.38 -0.38 35.78
N THR A 27 40.85 -1.62 35.79
CA THR A 27 42.10 -2.08 36.41
C THR A 27 42.56 -3.35 35.65
N PRO A 28 43.85 -3.53 35.31
CA PRO A 28 44.30 -4.60 34.42
C PRO A 28 44.52 -5.93 35.19
N ALA A 29 43.99 -7.03 34.63
CA ALA A 29 44.20 -8.39 35.12
C ALA A 29 45.39 -9.09 34.40
N PRO A 30 46.11 -10.01 35.05
CA PRO A 30 47.40 -10.58 34.63
C PRO A 30 47.28 -11.61 33.48
N PRO A 31 48.39 -12.01 32.81
CA PRO A 31 48.33 -12.71 31.53
C PRO A 31 47.84 -14.16 31.71
N ILE A 32 46.75 -14.50 31.01
CA ILE A 32 46.17 -15.84 30.99
C ILE A 32 46.94 -16.71 29.97
N LYS A 33 47.43 -17.86 30.45
CA LYS A 33 48.04 -18.92 29.65
C LYS A 33 47.05 -19.42 28.58
N ALA A 34 47.53 -19.53 27.35
CA ALA A 34 46.78 -20.05 26.21
C ALA A 34 46.28 -21.47 26.50
N THR A 35 44.97 -21.59 26.76
CA THR A 35 44.25 -22.85 26.64
C THR A 35 43.64 -22.83 25.24
N VAL A 36 43.89 -23.88 24.46
CA VAL A 36 43.39 -24.03 23.09
C VAL A 36 41.86 -24.05 23.13
N SER A 37 41.24 -22.89 22.93
CA SER A 37 39.80 -22.75 22.76
C SER A 37 39.44 -22.99 21.29
N LYS A 38 38.31 -23.67 21.07
CA LYS A 38 37.56 -23.73 19.80
C LYS A 38 37.71 -22.40 19.04
N PRO A 39 37.92 -22.39 17.70
CA PRO A 39 37.97 -21.15 16.94
C PRO A 39 36.78 -20.27 17.34
N PRO A 40 36.98 -18.96 17.59
CA PRO A 40 35.88 -18.09 17.96
C PRO A 40 34.84 -18.15 16.84
N THR A 41 33.65 -18.66 17.16
CA THR A 41 32.51 -18.62 16.24
C THR A 41 32.22 -17.15 15.93
N PRO A 42 32.03 -16.80 14.65
CA PRO A 42 31.67 -15.45 14.27
C PRO A 42 30.51 -14.88 15.11
N PRO A 43 30.51 -13.58 15.47
CA PRO A 43 29.50 -12.99 16.36
C PRO A 43 28.03 -13.06 15.87
N TRP A 44 27.84 -13.43 14.61
CA TRP A 44 26.54 -13.56 13.94
C TRP A 44 26.08 -15.01 13.79
N GLU A 45 26.90 -15.99 14.16
CA GLU A 45 26.49 -17.40 14.18
C GLU A 45 25.68 -17.71 15.45
N PRO A 46 24.51 -18.36 15.32
CA PRO A 46 23.75 -18.82 16.46
C PRO A 46 24.53 -19.80 17.33
N GLU A 47 24.31 -19.76 18.64
CA GLU A 47 24.86 -20.76 19.55
C GLU A 47 24.35 -22.16 19.17
N GLY A 48 25.28 -23.11 19.01
CA GLY A 48 24.94 -24.49 18.64
C GLY A 48 24.79 -24.75 17.13
N THR A 49 25.23 -23.81 16.27
CA THR A 49 25.29 -24.01 14.81
C THR A 49 25.94 -25.37 14.48
N PRO A 50 25.27 -26.26 13.74
CA PRO A 50 25.83 -27.54 13.32
C PRO A 50 27.07 -27.30 12.45
N ILE A 51 28.16 -28.02 12.72
CA ILE A 51 29.34 -28.03 11.85
C ILE A 51 29.39 -29.40 11.20
N VAL A 52 29.14 -29.45 9.90
CA VAL A 52 29.18 -30.70 9.11
C VAL A 52 30.44 -30.67 8.24
N PRO A 53 31.45 -31.52 8.51
CA PRO A 53 32.65 -31.59 7.69
C PRO A 53 32.35 -32.06 6.27
N ASP A 54 33.17 -31.63 5.32
CA ASP A 54 33.12 -32.11 3.94
C ASP A 54 33.45 -33.61 3.88
N ASP A 55 32.62 -34.36 3.16
CA ASP A 55 32.76 -35.80 2.96
C ASP A 55 33.18 -36.17 1.52
N GLY A 56 33.33 -35.17 0.64
CA GLY A 56 33.67 -35.36 -0.78
C GLY A 56 32.50 -35.84 -1.64
N GLY A 57 31.29 -35.91 -1.08
CA GLY A 57 30.05 -36.22 -1.79
C GLY A 57 29.50 -35.03 -2.59
N PRO A 58 28.25 -35.15 -3.09
CA PRO A 58 27.57 -34.03 -3.74
C PRO A 58 27.36 -32.87 -2.75
N PRO A 59 27.31 -31.61 -3.24
CA PRO A 59 27.00 -30.47 -2.40
C PRO A 59 25.57 -30.55 -1.87
N ARG A 60 25.37 -30.19 -0.60
CA ARG A 60 24.04 -30.10 0.00
C ARG A 60 23.94 -28.96 1.00
N VAL A 61 22.77 -28.33 1.06
CA VAL A 61 22.46 -27.35 2.10
C VAL A 61 21.96 -28.08 3.35
N TYR A 62 22.56 -27.79 4.51
CA TYR A 62 22.21 -28.47 5.75
C TYR A 62 21.70 -27.54 6.85
N PHE A 63 22.03 -26.25 6.78
CA PHE A 63 21.58 -25.28 7.77
C PHE A 63 21.44 -23.88 7.16
N ALA A 64 20.46 -23.13 7.64
CA ALA A 64 20.26 -21.74 7.26
C ALA A 64 19.73 -20.93 8.44
N HIS A 65 20.13 -19.67 8.53
CA HIS A 65 19.72 -18.77 9.61
C HIS A 65 19.84 -17.30 9.21
N GLY A 66 19.12 -16.42 9.89
CA GLY A 66 19.27 -14.98 9.82
C GLY A 66 20.47 -14.47 10.62
N TYR A 67 20.77 -13.18 10.46
CA TYR A 67 21.81 -12.48 11.22
C TYR A 67 21.29 -11.82 12.51
N ASP A 68 19.98 -11.84 12.74
CA ASP A 68 19.39 -11.36 13.99
C ASP A 68 19.75 -12.31 15.15
N LYS A 69 20.23 -11.73 16.26
CA LYS A 69 20.64 -12.48 17.46
C LYS A 69 19.45 -12.97 18.27
N ASP A 70 18.36 -12.22 18.27
CA ASP A 70 17.19 -12.52 19.09
C ASP A 70 16.31 -13.57 18.41
N THR A 71 16.24 -13.54 17.08
CA THR A 71 15.45 -14.48 16.26
C THR A 71 16.24 -15.00 15.05
N PRO A 72 17.25 -15.86 15.25
CA PRO A 72 18.10 -16.36 14.17
C PRO A 72 17.34 -17.24 13.17
N ASN A 73 16.20 -17.80 13.54
CA ASN A 73 15.39 -18.62 12.63
C ASN A 73 14.34 -17.80 11.88
N LEU A 74 14.23 -16.49 12.12
CA LEU A 74 13.28 -15.60 11.47
C LEU A 74 14.03 -14.67 10.53
N VAL A 75 13.64 -14.63 9.26
CA VAL A 75 14.27 -13.79 8.24
C VAL A 75 13.17 -13.15 7.39
N GLY A 76 13.14 -11.83 7.33
CA GLY A 76 12.22 -11.09 6.47
C GLY A 76 12.90 -10.50 5.23
N LEU A 77 12.14 -9.72 4.46
CA LEU A 77 12.69 -8.84 3.43
C LEU A 77 13.65 -7.83 4.06
N ASP A 78 14.70 -7.46 3.32
CA ASP A 78 15.84 -6.61 3.72
C ASP A 78 16.81 -7.24 4.73
N ASP A 79 16.49 -8.40 5.30
CA ASP A 79 17.37 -9.11 6.22
C ASP A 79 18.44 -9.91 5.49
N ARG A 80 19.49 -10.27 6.24
CA ARG A 80 20.57 -11.13 5.75
C ARG A 80 20.28 -12.59 6.11
N LEU A 81 20.35 -13.43 5.10
CA LEU A 81 20.26 -14.88 5.19
C LEU A 81 21.65 -15.51 5.06
N SER A 82 21.97 -16.38 6.00
CA SER A 82 23.17 -17.21 6.07
C SER A 82 22.81 -18.62 5.66
N ILE A 83 23.54 -19.20 4.72
CA ILE A 83 23.32 -20.57 4.23
C ILE A 83 24.61 -21.36 4.36
N HIS A 84 24.52 -22.52 5.01
CA HIS A 84 25.62 -23.44 5.20
C HIS A 84 25.50 -24.63 4.26
N VAL A 85 26.57 -24.86 3.49
CA VAL A 85 26.64 -25.82 2.40
C VAL A 85 27.80 -26.77 2.67
N GLN A 86 27.50 -28.06 2.74
CA GLN A 86 28.52 -29.10 2.78
C GLN A 86 29.08 -29.32 1.37
N ASN A 87 30.38 -29.60 1.26
CA ASN A 87 31.11 -29.77 0.01
C ASN A 87 31.04 -28.54 -0.89
N PHE A 88 30.95 -27.33 -0.32
CA PHE A 88 30.75 -26.06 -1.04
C PHE A 88 31.76 -25.83 -2.17
N GLY A 89 33.01 -26.29 -2.01
CA GLY A 89 34.04 -26.19 -3.04
C GLY A 89 33.66 -26.86 -4.37
N THR A 90 32.80 -27.90 -4.36
CA THR A 90 32.29 -28.53 -5.59
C THR A 90 31.28 -27.64 -6.31
N LEU A 91 30.35 -27.05 -5.56
CA LEU A 91 29.36 -26.09 -6.07
C LEU A 91 30.04 -24.84 -6.64
N LEU A 92 31.04 -24.30 -5.94
CA LEU A 92 31.77 -23.12 -6.39
C LEU A 92 32.54 -23.39 -7.69
N LYS A 93 33.07 -24.61 -7.89
CA LYS A 93 33.70 -25.01 -9.17
C LYS A 93 32.69 -25.07 -10.32
N GLN A 94 31.47 -25.56 -10.07
CA GLN A 94 30.39 -25.57 -11.06
C GLN A 94 30.01 -24.14 -11.47
N ALA A 95 30.09 -23.20 -10.53
CA ALA A 95 29.89 -21.77 -10.77
C ALA A 95 31.15 -21.03 -11.28
N ASN A 96 32.16 -21.75 -11.81
CA ASN A 96 33.42 -21.18 -12.32
C ASN A 96 34.19 -20.32 -11.30
N GLY A 97 34.09 -20.62 -10.01
CA GLY A 97 34.73 -19.84 -8.95
C GLY A 97 34.00 -18.54 -8.60
N ASN A 98 32.85 -18.26 -9.22
CA ASN A 98 32.13 -17.01 -9.02
C ASN A 98 31.07 -17.14 -7.92
N CYS A 99 31.36 -16.60 -6.75
CA CYS A 99 30.41 -16.54 -5.63
C CYS A 99 29.07 -15.88 -6.01
N LYS A 100 29.09 -14.80 -6.81
CA LYS A 100 27.86 -14.09 -7.21
C LYS A 100 27.00 -14.86 -8.21
N ALA A 101 27.52 -15.94 -8.79
CA ALA A 101 26.76 -16.81 -9.68
C ALA A 101 26.00 -17.90 -8.92
N ILE A 102 26.23 -18.05 -7.61
CA ILE A 102 25.43 -18.96 -6.79
C ILE A 102 24.04 -18.34 -6.58
N VAL A 103 23.04 -18.99 -7.15
CA VAL A 103 21.64 -18.55 -7.12
C VAL A 103 20.97 -19.08 -5.86
N LEU A 104 20.20 -18.23 -5.19
CA LEU A 104 19.37 -18.60 -4.05
C LEU A 104 18.07 -19.22 -4.53
N PHE A 105 17.65 -20.32 -3.90
CA PHE A 105 16.34 -20.94 -4.11
C PHE A 105 15.56 -20.95 -2.81
N ILE A 106 14.32 -20.49 -2.84
CA ILE A 106 13.38 -20.59 -1.71
C ILE A 106 12.13 -21.31 -2.23
N GLU A 107 11.70 -22.37 -1.55
CA GLU A 107 10.59 -23.23 -2.01
C GLU A 107 10.79 -23.75 -3.45
N GLY A 108 12.06 -23.96 -3.85
CA GLY A 108 12.42 -24.38 -5.20
C GLY A 108 12.33 -23.28 -6.27
N MET A 109 11.99 -22.03 -5.90
CA MET A 109 11.97 -20.90 -6.82
C MET A 109 13.32 -20.16 -6.85
N PRO A 110 13.94 -19.96 -8.02
CA PRO A 110 15.20 -19.23 -8.14
C PRO A 110 15.01 -17.72 -7.99
N LEU A 111 15.80 -17.10 -7.11
CA LEU A 111 15.90 -15.64 -6.96
C LEU A 111 17.16 -15.15 -7.69
N LYS A 112 16.99 -14.64 -8.92
CA LYS A 112 18.06 -14.25 -9.85
C LYS A 112 18.68 -12.89 -9.51
N GLY A 113 17.89 -11.99 -8.94
CA GLY A 113 18.29 -10.65 -8.52
C GLY A 113 19.11 -10.67 -7.23
N ASP A 114 18.81 -11.61 -6.33
CA ASP A 114 19.50 -11.78 -5.04
C ASP A 114 20.84 -12.48 -5.18
N LYS A 115 21.85 -11.69 -5.55
CA LYS A 115 23.23 -12.17 -5.66
C LYS A 115 23.86 -12.36 -4.28
N ALA A 116 24.67 -13.40 -4.15
CA ALA A 116 25.45 -13.64 -2.94
C ALA A 116 26.35 -12.42 -2.62
N GLU A 117 26.25 -11.90 -1.41
CA GLU A 117 27.09 -10.80 -0.92
C GLU A 117 28.51 -11.29 -0.63
N SER A 118 28.64 -12.51 -0.08
CA SER A 118 29.91 -13.11 0.29
C SER A 118 29.82 -14.63 0.35
N CYS A 119 30.90 -15.31 -0.02
CA CYS A 119 31.05 -16.75 0.15
C CYS A 119 32.33 -17.02 0.94
N ASP A 120 32.22 -17.85 1.96
CA ASP A 120 33.34 -18.40 2.72
C ASP A 120 33.60 -19.84 2.25
N THR A 121 34.73 -20.04 1.58
CA THR A 121 35.13 -21.35 1.06
C THR A 121 35.65 -22.30 2.13
N VAL A 122 36.01 -21.79 3.32
CA VAL A 122 36.56 -22.60 4.42
C VAL A 122 35.45 -23.23 5.21
N ASN A 123 34.43 -22.45 5.55
CA ASN A 123 33.28 -22.90 6.34
C ASN A 123 32.08 -23.34 5.47
N GLY A 124 32.15 -23.15 4.14
CA GLY A 124 31.06 -23.49 3.23
C GLY A 124 29.84 -22.61 3.42
N HIS A 125 30.04 -21.34 3.74
CA HIS A 125 28.97 -20.40 4.09
C HIS A 125 28.73 -19.40 2.96
N VAL A 126 27.46 -19.16 2.62
CA VAL A 126 27.04 -18.17 1.63
C VAL A 126 26.05 -17.20 2.25
N ARG A 127 26.29 -15.90 2.04
CA ARG A 127 25.44 -14.83 2.55
C ARG A 127 24.64 -14.17 1.45
N TYR A 128 23.34 -14.05 1.67
CA TYR A 128 22.42 -13.29 0.84
C TYR A 128 21.78 -12.17 1.65
N ARG A 129 21.36 -11.10 0.98
CA ARG A 129 20.42 -10.12 1.52
C ARG A 129 19.15 -10.26 0.69
N LEU A 130 18.03 -10.52 1.35
CA LEU A 130 16.77 -10.75 0.66
C LEU A 130 16.20 -9.41 0.20
N LEU A 131 16.36 -9.09 -1.07
CA LEU A 131 15.82 -7.87 -1.66
C LEU A 131 14.82 -8.24 -2.73
N ARG A 132 13.72 -7.49 -2.76
CA ARG A 132 12.77 -7.62 -3.85
C ARG A 132 13.38 -7.03 -5.11
N ASP A 133 13.60 -7.86 -6.11
CA ASP A 133 14.06 -7.45 -7.44
C ASP A 133 12.95 -7.72 -8.47
N LYS A 134 12.79 -6.80 -9.42
CA LYS A 134 11.82 -6.90 -10.51
C LYS A 134 12.04 -8.14 -11.39
N THR A 135 13.25 -8.69 -11.43
CA THR A 135 13.52 -9.92 -12.20
C THR A 135 12.86 -11.16 -11.61
N ASP A 136 12.50 -11.12 -10.33
CA ASP A 136 11.94 -12.24 -9.57
C ASP A 136 10.56 -11.92 -8.99
N ASP A 137 9.85 -10.93 -9.56
CA ASP A 137 8.53 -10.51 -9.08
C ASP A 137 7.55 -11.68 -8.99
N ASP A 138 7.56 -12.60 -9.96
CA ASP A 138 6.71 -13.80 -9.93
C ASP A 138 7.02 -14.71 -8.72
N ALA A 139 8.32 -14.88 -8.40
CA ALA A 139 8.74 -15.69 -7.26
C ALA A 139 8.37 -14.99 -5.93
N TRP A 140 8.62 -13.68 -5.84
CA TRP A 140 8.26 -12.89 -4.67
C TRP A 140 6.75 -12.83 -4.45
N HIS A 141 5.95 -12.72 -5.52
CA HIS A 141 4.50 -12.75 -5.42
C HIS A 141 4.00 -14.10 -4.88
N LEU A 142 4.64 -15.22 -5.21
CA LEU A 142 4.30 -16.53 -4.66
C LEU A 142 4.77 -16.72 -3.22
N LEU A 143 5.95 -16.22 -2.87
CA LEU A 143 6.51 -16.31 -1.51
C LEU A 143 5.77 -15.42 -0.51
N LEU A 144 5.39 -14.22 -0.92
CA LEU A 144 4.74 -13.22 -0.05
C LEU A 144 3.21 -13.29 -0.14
N GLY A 145 2.66 -13.72 -1.28
CA GLY A 145 1.24 -13.68 -1.58
C GLY A 145 0.39 -14.59 -0.69
N SER A 146 -0.82 -14.13 -0.38
CA SER A 146 -1.81 -14.81 0.48
C SER A 146 -1.27 -15.21 1.87
N PRO A 147 -0.79 -14.25 2.67
CA PRO A 147 -0.26 -14.54 4.00
C PRO A 147 -1.37 -15.07 4.93
N HIS A 148 -1.25 -16.35 5.33
CA HIS A 148 -2.11 -16.98 6.33
C HIS A 148 -1.66 -16.64 7.77
N GLY A 149 -0.50 -16.01 7.93
CA GLY A 149 0.10 -15.58 9.19
C GLY A 149 1.23 -14.58 8.98
N TYR A 150 1.89 -14.17 10.07
CA TYR A 150 3.01 -13.21 10.04
C TYR A 150 4.31 -13.83 9.48
N ALA A 151 4.47 -15.13 9.66
CA ALA A 151 5.61 -15.90 9.17
C ALA A 151 5.17 -17.32 8.81
N HIS A 152 5.90 -17.97 7.92
CA HIS A 152 5.76 -19.38 7.59
C HIS A 152 7.13 -20.02 7.36
N THR A 153 7.22 -21.32 7.58
CA THR A 153 8.48 -22.05 7.36
C THR A 153 8.66 -22.31 5.87
N VAL A 154 9.86 -22.02 5.36
CA VAL A 154 10.23 -22.25 3.97
C VAL A 154 11.50 -23.09 3.86
N ASP A 155 11.56 -23.90 2.82
CA ASP A 155 12.74 -24.65 2.42
C ASP A 155 13.69 -23.75 1.64
N VAL A 156 14.99 -23.85 1.92
CA VAL A 156 16.01 -23.02 1.26
C VAL A 156 17.08 -23.89 0.62
N SER A 157 17.49 -23.54 -0.59
CA SER A 157 18.60 -24.18 -1.28
C SER A 157 19.43 -23.17 -2.07
N VAL A 158 20.53 -23.64 -2.65
CA VAL A 158 21.37 -22.87 -3.57
C VAL A 158 21.67 -23.68 -4.82
N GLY A 159 21.99 -23.01 -5.92
CA GLY A 159 22.35 -23.64 -7.19
C GLY A 159 23.50 -22.92 -7.88
N SER A 160 24.22 -23.64 -8.73
CA SER A 160 25.22 -23.03 -9.63
C SER A 160 24.58 -22.30 -10.82
N ASP A 161 23.28 -22.53 -11.05
CA ASP A 161 22.47 -21.90 -12.07
C ASP A 161 21.01 -21.74 -11.57
N THR A 162 20.15 -21.19 -12.42
CA THR A 162 18.74 -20.92 -12.09
C THR A 162 17.82 -22.13 -12.32
N GLN A 163 18.33 -23.24 -12.85
CA GLN A 163 17.54 -24.41 -13.24
C GLN A 163 17.62 -25.52 -12.19
N PHE A 164 18.76 -25.66 -11.52
CA PHE A 164 19.03 -26.77 -10.61
C PHE A 164 19.46 -26.27 -9.23
N ALA A 165 18.60 -26.52 -8.25
CA ALA A 165 18.93 -26.39 -6.84
C ALA A 165 19.61 -27.68 -6.34
N ILE A 166 20.57 -27.55 -5.42
CA ILE A 166 21.16 -28.70 -4.75
C ILE A 166 20.18 -29.28 -3.70
N PRO A 167 20.35 -30.54 -3.27
CA PRO A 167 19.54 -31.07 -2.18
C PRO A 167 19.70 -30.24 -0.91
N SER A 168 18.58 -29.96 -0.24
CA SER A 168 18.55 -29.22 1.02
C SER A 168 17.74 -29.96 2.08
N SER A 169 18.21 -29.88 3.32
CA SER A 169 17.44 -30.19 4.52
C SER A 169 17.25 -28.96 5.42
N ALA A 170 17.66 -27.78 4.94
CA ALA A 170 17.61 -26.55 5.71
C ALA A 170 16.28 -25.85 5.48
N THR A 171 15.68 -25.41 6.59
CA THR A 171 14.46 -24.61 6.61
C THR A 171 14.65 -23.42 7.52
N PHE A 172 13.93 -22.34 7.26
CA PHE A 172 13.88 -21.18 8.14
C PHE A 172 12.47 -20.57 8.13
N ASN A 173 12.15 -19.75 9.14
CA ASN A 173 10.87 -19.04 9.16
C ASN A 173 11.01 -17.74 8.37
N PHE A 174 10.30 -17.64 7.27
CA PHE A 174 10.23 -16.44 6.46
C PHE A 174 9.17 -15.49 7.03
N GLU A 175 9.59 -14.29 7.45
CA GLU A 175 8.70 -13.24 7.94
C GLU A 175 8.11 -12.46 6.76
N VAL A 176 6.80 -12.60 6.55
CA VAL A 176 6.08 -11.92 5.47
C VAL A 176 5.57 -10.55 5.93
N ILE A 177 5.09 -10.47 7.17
CA ILE A 177 4.54 -9.24 7.75
C ILE A 177 5.17 -9.00 9.13
N PRO A 178 5.93 -7.91 9.31
CA PRO A 178 6.52 -7.58 10.61
C PRO A 178 5.45 -7.30 11.67
N ALA A 179 5.25 -8.21 12.63
CA ALA A 179 4.09 -8.19 13.53
C ALA A 179 4.00 -6.94 14.44
N VAL A 180 5.14 -6.42 14.90
CA VAL A 180 5.17 -5.19 15.72
C VAL A 180 4.80 -3.98 14.89
N GLN A 181 5.39 -3.85 13.71
CA GLN A 181 5.13 -2.72 12.81
C GLN A 181 3.68 -2.75 12.34
N PHE A 182 3.16 -3.93 11.99
CA PHE A 182 1.76 -4.10 11.59
C PHE A 182 0.78 -3.66 12.69
N ARG A 183 1.06 -3.98 13.96
CA ARG A 183 0.25 -3.49 15.09
C ARG A 183 0.28 -1.96 15.23
N ILE A 184 1.46 -1.36 15.06
CA ILE A 184 1.61 0.11 15.06
C ILE A 184 0.81 0.72 13.90
N TYR A 185 0.90 0.15 12.71
CA TYR A 185 0.14 0.56 11.53
C TYR A 185 -1.36 0.51 11.77
N ILE A 186 -1.89 -0.60 12.32
CA ILE A 186 -3.31 -0.71 12.66
C ILE A 186 -3.72 0.37 13.69
N GLY A 187 -2.87 0.64 14.70
CA GLY A 187 -3.11 1.71 15.66
C GLY A 187 -3.16 3.10 15.02
N LEU A 188 -2.22 3.41 14.12
CA LEU A 188 -2.17 4.69 13.40
C LEU A 188 -3.37 4.86 12.45
N ILE A 189 -3.76 3.82 11.72
CA ILE A 189 -4.93 3.85 10.84
C ILE A 189 -6.22 3.99 11.64
N ALA A 190 -6.36 3.30 12.78
CA ALA A 190 -7.51 3.47 13.66
C ALA A 190 -7.61 4.90 14.22
N LEU A 191 -6.48 5.49 14.61
CA LEU A 191 -6.41 6.89 15.05
C LEU A 191 -6.77 7.85 13.90
N ALA A 192 -6.18 7.66 12.72
CA ALA A 192 -6.46 8.48 11.54
C ALA A 192 -7.93 8.39 11.13
N LEU A 193 -8.53 7.19 11.20
CA LEU A 193 -9.96 6.98 10.95
C LEU A 193 -10.82 7.70 12.00
N ALA A 194 -10.45 7.64 13.28
CA ALA A 194 -11.17 8.36 14.34
C ALA A 194 -11.11 9.88 14.14
N VAL A 195 -9.94 10.42 13.77
CA VAL A 195 -9.76 11.84 13.41
C VAL A 195 -10.58 12.17 12.18
N LEU A 196 -10.57 11.34 11.14
CA LEU A 196 -11.35 11.55 9.93
C LEU A 196 -12.86 11.57 10.23
N ILE A 197 -13.36 10.62 11.02
CA ILE A 197 -14.76 10.59 11.46
C ILE A 197 -15.08 11.86 12.27
N HIS A 198 -14.18 12.30 13.16
CA HIS A 198 -14.35 13.54 13.90
C HIS A 198 -14.43 14.76 12.97
N LEU A 199 -13.56 14.85 11.97
CA LEU A 199 -13.55 15.94 10.98
C LEU A 199 -14.81 15.90 10.10
N CYS A 200 -15.23 14.72 9.63
CA CYS A 200 -16.45 14.54 8.85
C CYS A 200 -17.70 14.97 9.65
N ARG A 201 -17.70 14.78 10.97
CA ARG A 201 -18.79 15.16 11.86
C ARG A 201 -18.74 16.60 12.35
N THR A 202 -17.62 17.31 12.28
CA THR A 202 -17.50 18.67 12.84
C THR A 202 -17.34 19.74 11.76
N THR A 203 -16.73 19.39 10.63
CA THR A 203 -16.38 20.32 9.56
C THR A 203 -17.27 20.15 8.33
N SER A 204 -17.05 20.99 7.32
CA SER A 204 -17.66 20.85 5.99
C SER A 204 -16.91 19.91 5.05
N LEU A 205 -15.98 19.08 5.55
CA LEU A 205 -15.17 18.18 4.71
C LEU A 205 -16.01 17.28 3.80
N VAL A 206 -17.11 16.75 4.32
CA VAL A 206 -18.05 15.87 3.58
C VAL A 206 -19.46 16.46 3.49
N ARG A 207 -19.64 17.73 3.87
CA ARG A 207 -20.94 18.39 3.93
C ARG A 207 -20.99 19.57 2.99
N SER A 208 -22.03 19.63 2.18
CA SER A 208 -22.28 20.71 1.22
C SER A 208 -23.67 21.28 1.45
N GLY A 209 -23.85 22.58 1.23
CA GLY A 209 -25.14 23.25 1.40
C GLY A 209 -25.01 24.65 1.98
N THR A 210 -26.11 25.40 1.94
CA THR A 210 -26.17 26.82 2.29
C THR A 210 -26.41 27.09 3.78
N HIS A 211 -26.59 26.05 4.60
CA HIS A 211 -26.88 26.20 6.02
C HIS A 211 -25.74 26.96 6.75
N PRO A 212 -26.03 27.96 7.62
CA PRO A 212 -25.01 28.81 8.25
C PRO A 212 -24.06 28.04 9.17
N VAL A 213 -24.57 27.01 9.85
CA VAL A 213 -23.79 26.17 10.77
C VAL A 213 -23.18 25.00 10.00
N PRO A 214 -21.83 24.89 9.91
CA PRO A 214 -21.14 23.83 9.16
C PRO A 214 -21.52 22.41 9.57
N ASN A 215 -21.79 22.19 10.86
CA ASN A 215 -22.13 20.87 11.40
C ASN A 215 -23.56 20.42 11.07
N GLU A 216 -24.43 21.34 10.68
CA GLU A 216 -25.84 21.06 10.37
C GLU A 216 -26.10 20.98 8.86
N ARG A 217 -25.06 21.17 8.04
CA ARG A 217 -25.15 21.01 6.57
C ARG A 217 -25.35 19.53 6.19
N PRO A 218 -26.13 19.23 5.14
CA PRO A 218 -26.33 17.87 4.69
C PRO A 218 -25.03 17.26 4.13
N TYR A 219 -24.90 15.95 4.25
CA TYR A 219 -23.78 15.20 3.68
C TYR A 219 -23.87 15.11 2.15
N SER A 220 -22.71 15.21 1.49
CA SER A 220 -22.61 15.05 0.04
C SER A 220 -21.96 13.73 -0.32
N LEU A 221 -22.61 12.98 -1.24
CA LEU A 221 -22.12 11.70 -1.74
C LEU A 221 -20.75 11.83 -2.41
N SER A 222 -20.53 12.84 -3.27
CA SER A 222 -19.27 13.00 -4.01
C SER A 222 -18.09 13.34 -3.10
N LEU A 223 -18.31 14.19 -2.10
CA LEU A 223 -17.30 14.52 -1.08
C LEU A 223 -16.99 13.32 -0.18
N PHE A 224 -18.00 12.53 0.18
CA PHE A 224 -17.81 11.27 0.90
C PHE A 224 -16.97 10.28 0.08
N GLN A 225 -17.30 10.08 -1.20
CA GLN A 225 -16.56 9.18 -2.09
C GLN A 225 -15.09 9.60 -2.22
N MET A 226 -14.82 10.89 -2.44
CA MET A 226 -13.45 11.42 -2.50
C MET A 226 -12.69 11.17 -1.19
N THR A 227 -13.32 11.45 -0.05
CA THR A 227 -12.72 11.27 1.28
C THR A 227 -12.45 9.79 1.57
N PHE A 228 -13.38 8.91 1.20
CA PHE A 228 -13.28 7.46 1.36
C PHE A 228 -12.09 6.90 0.58
N TRP A 229 -11.99 7.22 -0.72
CA TRP A 229 -10.89 6.76 -1.55
C TRP A 229 -9.54 7.35 -1.15
N PHE A 230 -9.51 8.63 -0.78
CA PHE A 230 -8.30 9.28 -0.27
C PHE A 230 -7.75 8.55 0.96
N PHE A 231 -8.63 8.21 1.92
CA PHE A 231 -8.24 7.46 3.10
C PHE A 231 -7.73 6.05 2.75
N LEU A 232 -8.44 5.31 1.88
CA LEU A 232 -8.01 3.98 1.47
C LEU A 232 -6.65 3.99 0.75
N VAL A 233 -6.41 4.97 -0.12
CA VAL A 233 -5.13 5.07 -0.83
C VAL A 233 -3.98 5.38 0.13
N ILE A 234 -4.17 6.31 1.07
CA ILE A 234 -3.15 6.59 2.10
C ILE A 234 -2.90 5.36 2.97
N ALA A 235 -3.95 4.68 3.41
CA ALA A 235 -3.81 3.47 4.22
C ALA A 235 -3.03 2.39 3.48
N ALA A 236 -3.38 2.13 2.22
CA ALA A 236 -2.66 1.18 1.38
C ALA A 236 -1.22 1.61 1.11
N TYR A 237 -0.96 2.90 0.83
CA TYR A 237 0.41 3.39 0.63
C TYR A 237 1.29 3.18 1.87
N VAL A 238 0.78 3.51 3.06
CA VAL A 238 1.52 3.30 4.32
C VAL A 238 1.71 1.82 4.62
N PHE A 239 0.72 0.97 4.32
CA PHE A 239 0.84 -0.49 4.43
C PHE A 239 1.93 -1.04 3.51
N MET A 240 1.95 -0.61 2.26
CA MET A 240 2.93 -1.00 1.26
C MET A 240 4.34 -0.56 1.64
N TRP A 241 4.48 0.67 2.10
CA TRP A 241 5.76 1.19 2.62
C TRP A 241 6.29 0.35 3.79
N LEU A 242 5.40 -0.07 4.70
CA LEU A 242 5.76 -0.91 5.85
C LEU A 242 6.30 -2.28 5.42
N ILE A 243 5.76 -2.86 4.35
CA ILE A 243 6.15 -4.19 3.87
C ILE A 243 7.39 -4.13 2.97
N ASN A 244 7.38 -3.25 1.96
CA ASN A 244 8.39 -3.23 0.91
C ASN A 244 9.64 -2.39 1.25
N ASP A 245 9.58 -1.52 2.27
CA ASP A 245 10.66 -0.54 2.63
C ASP A 245 11.12 0.37 1.47
N GLU A 246 10.36 0.40 0.36
CA GLU A 246 10.62 1.24 -0.81
C GLU A 246 9.53 2.31 -0.93
N LEU A 247 9.92 3.56 -1.22
CA LEU A 247 9.00 4.70 -1.28
C LEU A 247 8.28 4.84 -2.64
N ASP A 248 8.77 4.16 -3.67
CA ASP A 248 8.34 4.28 -5.07
C ASP A 248 7.19 3.32 -5.44
N THR A 249 6.26 3.08 -4.51
CA THR A 249 5.20 2.07 -4.68
C THR A 249 3.85 2.61 -5.15
N ILE A 250 3.73 3.91 -5.46
CA ILE A 250 2.47 4.46 -6.01
C ILE A 250 2.39 4.09 -7.49
N THR A 251 1.43 3.24 -7.86
CA THR A 251 1.19 2.89 -9.27
C THR A 251 0.50 4.04 -10.01
N ASP A 252 0.79 4.17 -11.30
CA ASP A 252 0.14 5.16 -12.19
C ASP A 252 -1.39 5.03 -12.16
N SER A 253 -1.90 3.81 -11.98
CA SER A 253 -3.33 3.50 -11.84
C SER A 253 -3.98 4.13 -10.60
N VAL A 254 -3.27 4.17 -9.47
CA VAL A 254 -3.76 4.80 -8.23
C VAL A 254 -3.73 6.32 -8.33
N LEU A 255 -2.72 6.88 -9.00
CA LEU A 255 -2.70 8.30 -9.33
C LEU A 255 -3.85 8.66 -10.29
N GLY A 256 -4.14 7.80 -11.25
CA GLY A 256 -5.29 7.90 -12.15
C GLY A 256 -6.64 7.84 -11.40
N LEU A 257 -6.77 6.96 -10.40
CA LEU A 257 -7.97 6.87 -9.55
C LEU A 257 -8.24 8.18 -8.79
N ILE A 258 -7.21 8.73 -8.15
CA ILE A 258 -7.30 10.03 -7.47
C ILE A 258 -7.62 11.12 -8.48
N GLY A 259 -6.96 11.10 -9.65
CA GLY A 259 -7.17 12.06 -10.73
C GLY A 259 -8.62 12.08 -11.25
N ILE A 260 -9.23 10.91 -11.47
CA ILE A 260 -10.63 10.79 -11.89
C ILE A 260 -11.56 11.26 -10.76
N GLY A 261 -11.32 10.83 -9.52
CA GLY A 261 -12.12 11.28 -8.37
C GLY A 261 -12.09 12.80 -8.19
N ALA A 262 -10.91 13.42 -8.34
CA ALA A 262 -10.74 14.87 -8.29
C ALA A 262 -11.42 15.57 -9.47
N ALA A 263 -11.28 15.05 -10.70
CA ALA A 263 -11.91 15.61 -11.89
C ALA A 263 -13.44 15.56 -11.81
N THR A 264 -14.03 14.46 -11.33
CA THR A 264 -15.47 14.34 -11.11
C THR A 264 -15.97 15.27 -10.01
N ALA A 265 -15.24 15.39 -8.90
CA ALA A 265 -15.61 16.30 -7.81
C ALA A 265 -15.58 17.78 -8.24
N LEU A 266 -14.55 18.18 -9.00
CA LEU A 266 -14.46 19.51 -9.59
C LEU A 266 -15.58 19.74 -10.63
N GLY A 267 -15.88 18.76 -11.47
CA GLY A 267 -16.99 18.82 -12.43
C GLY A 267 -18.34 19.04 -11.74
N ALA A 268 -18.62 18.32 -10.66
CA ALA A 268 -19.82 18.51 -9.85
C ALA A 268 -19.89 19.92 -9.24
N ALA A 269 -18.79 20.40 -8.65
CA ALA A 269 -18.72 21.72 -8.03
C ALA A 269 -18.86 22.88 -9.03
N LEU A 270 -18.36 22.72 -10.26
CA LEU A 270 -18.50 23.72 -11.32
C LEU A 270 -19.93 23.83 -11.85
N ILE A 271 -20.66 22.72 -11.93
CA ILE A 271 -22.08 22.71 -12.31
C ILE A 271 -22.94 23.37 -11.23
N ASP A 272 -22.64 23.10 -9.95
CA ASP A 272 -23.36 23.73 -8.84
C ASP A 272 -23.12 25.26 -8.79
N LYS A 273 -21.92 25.74 -9.14
CA LYS A 273 -21.62 27.18 -9.24
C LYS A 273 -22.30 27.89 -10.41
N ASN A 274 -22.66 27.17 -11.48
CA ASN A 274 -23.30 27.74 -12.66
C ASN A 274 -24.83 27.82 -12.54
N LYS A 275 -25.39 27.41 -11.39
CA LYS A 275 -26.78 27.70 -11.02
C LYS A 275 -26.87 29.11 -10.42
N THR A 276 -27.25 30.10 -11.22
CA THR A 276 -27.41 31.51 -10.81
C THR A 276 -28.75 31.83 -10.12
N ALA A 277 -29.54 30.82 -9.76
CA ALA A 277 -30.69 30.99 -8.89
C ALA A 277 -30.65 29.87 -7.83
N PRO A 278 -30.93 30.16 -6.55
CA PRO A 278 -31.27 29.12 -5.61
C PRO A 278 -32.47 28.38 -6.21
N MET A 279 -32.29 27.09 -6.55
CA MET A 279 -33.45 26.26 -6.81
C MET A 279 -34.29 26.24 -5.52
N PRO A 280 -35.63 26.32 -5.59
CA PRO A 280 -36.50 26.08 -4.45
C PRO A 280 -36.26 24.71 -3.77
N ASP A 281 -35.51 23.83 -4.45
CA ASP A 281 -35.32 22.42 -4.13
C ASP A 281 -33.84 22.04 -3.87
N GLU A 282 -32.93 23.01 -3.69
CA GLU A 282 -31.70 22.70 -2.96
C GLU A 282 -32.07 22.41 -1.51
N PRO A 283 -31.63 21.30 -0.89
CA PRO A 283 -31.82 21.11 0.53
C PRO A 283 -30.91 22.09 1.28
N GLY A 284 -31.34 23.36 1.35
CA GLY A 284 -30.88 24.38 2.29
C GLY A 284 -31.39 24.11 3.71
N GLY A 285 -31.80 22.87 3.97
CA GLY A 285 -32.30 22.39 5.24
C GLY A 285 -31.19 21.83 6.12
N LYS A 286 -31.55 21.62 7.38
CA LYS A 286 -30.74 20.92 8.37
C LYS A 286 -30.56 19.45 7.94
N SER A 287 -29.36 18.91 8.11
CA SER A 287 -29.06 17.48 7.91
C SER A 287 -30.07 16.59 8.64
N GLU A 288 -30.65 15.64 7.92
CA GLU A 288 -31.61 14.66 8.47
C GLU A 288 -30.93 13.33 8.82
N GLY A 289 -29.60 13.26 8.67
CA GLY A 289 -28.77 12.11 8.99
C GLY A 289 -27.97 11.62 7.78
N PHE A 290 -26.83 10.99 8.05
CA PHE A 290 -25.85 10.62 7.02
C PHE A 290 -26.46 9.81 5.86
N LEU A 291 -27.20 8.74 6.16
CA LEU A 291 -27.77 7.89 5.11
C LEU A 291 -28.87 8.59 4.32
N ASN A 292 -29.69 9.42 4.97
CA ASN A 292 -30.73 10.17 4.27
C ASN A 292 -30.12 11.22 3.34
N ASP A 293 -29.14 11.99 3.83
CA ASP A 293 -28.49 13.03 3.04
C ASP A 293 -27.69 12.47 1.84
N VAL A 294 -27.05 11.31 2.02
CA VAL A 294 -26.22 10.67 0.97
C VAL A 294 -27.09 9.96 -0.08
N LEU A 295 -28.17 9.30 0.34
CA LEU A 295 -28.99 8.46 -0.55
C LEU A 295 -30.16 9.22 -1.18
N SER A 296 -30.62 10.31 -0.58
CA SER A 296 -31.80 11.04 -1.03
C SER A 296 -31.49 12.14 -2.05
N ASP A 297 -32.42 12.30 -2.99
CA ASP A 297 -32.63 13.45 -3.88
C ASP A 297 -33.87 14.23 -3.39
N PRO A 298 -34.22 15.39 -3.99
CA PRO A 298 -35.32 16.25 -3.51
C PRO A 298 -36.69 15.56 -3.38
N THR A 299 -36.87 14.40 -4.00
CA THR A 299 -38.12 13.63 -4.01
C THR A 299 -38.06 12.32 -3.19
N GLY A 300 -36.92 11.99 -2.58
CA GLY A 300 -36.71 10.76 -1.80
C GLY A 300 -35.43 9.99 -2.18
N ILE A 301 -35.31 8.72 -1.75
CA ILE A 301 -34.12 7.89 -2.02
C ILE A 301 -33.94 7.70 -3.53
N SER A 302 -32.78 8.11 -4.02
CA SER A 302 -32.41 8.01 -5.42
C SER A 302 -31.71 6.69 -5.70
N LEU A 303 -32.25 5.91 -6.63
CA LEU A 303 -31.66 4.63 -7.03
C LEU A 303 -30.21 4.80 -7.53
N HIS A 304 -29.93 5.89 -8.24
CA HIS A 304 -28.60 6.18 -8.76
C HIS A 304 -27.59 6.48 -7.64
N ARG A 305 -27.97 7.30 -6.65
CA ARG A 305 -27.12 7.58 -5.48
C ARG A 305 -26.86 6.33 -4.65
N PHE A 306 -27.90 5.51 -4.47
CA PHE A 306 -27.78 4.21 -3.81
C PHE A 306 -26.81 3.28 -4.53
N GLN A 307 -26.93 3.15 -5.85
CA GLN A 307 -26.01 2.35 -6.67
C GLN A 307 -24.56 2.84 -6.53
N MET A 308 -24.33 4.16 -6.63
CA MET A 308 -22.99 4.75 -6.51
C MET A 308 -22.39 4.52 -5.11
N PHE A 309 -23.19 4.66 -4.06
CA PHE A 309 -22.76 4.42 -2.69
C PHE A 309 -22.39 2.94 -2.47
N VAL A 310 -23.24 2.00 -2.89
CA VAL A 310 -22.98 0.56 -2.75
C VAL A 310 -21.74 0.14 -3.53
N TRP A 311 -21.58 0.60 -4.78
CA TRP A 311 -20.39 0.28 -5.58
C TRP A 311 -19.10 0.83 -4.97
N THR A 312 -19.16 2.02 -4.37
CA THR A 312 -18.01 2.60 -3.65
C THR A 312 -17.55 1.66 -2.53
N LEU A 313 -18.48 1.12 -1.74
CA LEU A 313 -18.16 0.19 -0.66
C LEU A 313 -17.66 -1.15 -1.16
N VAL A 314 -18.33 -1.75 -2.15
CA VAL A 314 -17.94 -3.03 -2.75
C VAL A 314 -16.51 -2.97 -3.29
N LEU A 315 -16.19 -1.92 -4.04
CA LEU A 315 -14.86 -1.73 -4.61
C LEU A 315 -13.82 -1.40 -3.56
N GLY A 316 -14.18 -0.65 -2.50
CA GLY A 316 -13.31 -0.44 -1.36
C GLY A 316 -12.93 -1.75 -0.66
N VAL A 317 -13.88 -2.67 -0.46
CA VAL A 317 -13.62 -3.99 0.13
C VAL A 317 -12.73 -4.85 -0.78
N ILE A 318 -13.02 -4.87 -2.08
CA ILE A 318 -12.19 -5.57 -3.07
C ILE A 318 -10.77 -4.99 -3.09
N PHE A 319 -10.63 -3.67 -3.04
CA PHE A 319 -9.34 -2.98 -2.98
C PHE A 319 -8.53 -3.41 -1.76
N ILE A 320 -9.12 -3.35 -0.56
CA ILE A 320 -8.44 -3.78 0.68
C ILE A 320 -8.04 -5.26 0.59
N GLY A 321 -8.94 -6.12 0.13
CA GLY A 321 -8.67 -7.55 -0.05
C GLY A 321 -7.54 -7.82 -1.04
N SER A 322 -7.50 -7.06 -2.14
CA SER A 322 -6.45 -7.17 -3.16
C SER A 322 -5.09 -6.68 -2.64
N VAL A 323 -5.06 -5.52 -1.97
CA VAL A 323 -3.83 -4.99 -1.34
C VAL A 323 -3.28 -5.98 -0.32
N TYR A 324 -4.13 -6.54 0.54
CA TYR A 324 -3.69 -7.48 1.58
C TYR A 324 -3.22 -8.82 1.01
N LYS A 325 -3.90 -9.35 -0.02
CA LYS A 325 -3.57 -10.67 -0.57
C LYS A 325 -2.35 -10.65 -1.49
N ASN A 326 -2.21 -9.59 -2.29
CA ASN A 326 -1.15 -9.51 -3.30
C ASN A 326 0.05 -8.70 -2.80
N LEU A 327 -0.07 -8.03 -1.65
CA LEU A 327 0.95 -7.09 -1.11
C LEU A 327 1.47 -6.13 -2.18
N GLU A 328 0.55 -5.70 -3.04
CA GLU A 328 0.77 -4.83 -4.18
C GLU A 328 -0.42 -3.90 -4.35
N MET A 329 -0.14 -2.71 -4.88
CA MET A 329 -1.19 -1.76 -5.22
C MET A 329 -2.00 -2.29 -6.40
N PRO A 330 -3.33 -2.46 -6.28
CA PRO A 330 -4.14 -3.01 -7.34
C PRO A 330 -4.07 -2.15 -8.60
N GLU A 331 -3.74 -2.78 -9.73
CA GLU A 331 -3.87 -2.15 -11.04
C GLU A 331 -5.30 -2.31 -11.55
N PHE A 332 -6.05 -1.21 -11.55
CA PHE A 332 -7.33 -1.18 -12.24
C PHE A 332 -7.08 -0.75 -13.68
N SER A 333 -7.56 -1.55 -14.63
CA SER A 333 -7.43 -1.19 -16.05
C SER A 333 -8.07 0.17 -16.33
N ALA A 334 -7.45 0.95 -17.23
CA ALA A 334 -7.98 2.23 -17.67
C ALA A 334 -9.42 2.11 -18.22
N THR A 335 -9.82 0.94 -18.70
CA THR A 335 -11.19 0.63 -19.12
C THR A 335 -12.15 0.45 -17.95
N LEU A 336 -11.73 -0.18 -16.85
CA LEU A 336 -12.55 -0.32 -15.63
C LEU A 336 -12.67 1.02 -14.89
N LEU A 337 -11.56 1.76 -14.81
CA LEU A 337 -11.53 3.16 -14.34
C LEU A 337 -12.36 4.08 -15.23
N GLY A 338 -12.23 3.89 -16.54
CA GLY A 338 -13.00 4.58 -17.55
C GLY A 338 -14.48 4.24 -17.45
N LEU A 339 -14.87 3.00 -17.19
CA LEU A 339 -16.27 2.62 -17.00
C LEU A 339 -16.87 3.26 -15.73
N MET A 340 -16.07 3.33 -14.66
CA MET A 340 -16.43 4.01 -13.40
C MET A 340 -16.50 5.54 -13.57
N GLY A 341 -15.55 6.12 -14.30
CA GLY A 341 -15.50 7.54 -14.62
C GLY A 341 -16.56 7.94 -15.64
N ILE A 342 -16.88 7.08 -16.62
CA ILE A 342 -17.95 7.26 -17.60
C ILE A 342 -19.29 7.17 -16.89
N SER A 343 -19.56 6.19 -16.01
CA SER A 343 -20.85 6.17 -15.28
C SER A 343 -21.08 7.42 -14.42
N SER A 344 -20.00 8.04 -13.94
CA SER A 344 -20.02 9.33 -13.23
C SER A 344 -20.12 10.54 -14.19
N GLY A 345 -19.52 10.43 -15.37
CA GLY A 345 -19.51 11.44 -16.44
C GLY A 345 -20.79 11.48 -17.27
N THR A 346 -21.51 10.36 -17.46
CA THR A 346 -22.83 10.35 -18.08
C THR A 346 -23.83 11.10 -17.20
N TYR A 347 -23.68 11.04 -15.86
CA TYR A 347 -24.49 11.86 -14.95
C TYR A 347 -24.23 13.37 -15.15
N LEU A 348 -22.99 13.77 -15.43
CA LEU A 348 -22.67 15.16 -15.83
C LEU A 348 -23.24 15.49 -17.21
N GLY A 349 -23.18 14.56 -18.16
CA GLY A 349 -23.73 14.70 -19.52
C GLY A 349 -25.26 14.85 -19.57
N PHE A 350 -26.00 14.15 -18.70
CA PHE A 350 -27.45 14.30 -18.55
C PHE A 350 -27.86 15.56 -17.76
N LYS A 351 -26.91 16.26 -17.12
CA LYS A 351 -27.16 17.50 -16.36
C LYS A 351 -26.71 18.76 -17.10
N VAL A 352 -26.13 18.63 -18.30
CA VAL A 352 -25.98 19.75 -19.23
C VAL A 352 -27.39 20.10 -19.71
N PRO A 353 -27.92 21.30 -19.45
CA PRO A 353 -29.23 21.68 -19.96
C PRO A 353 -29.20 21.58 -21.47
N GLU A 354 -30.04 20.71 -22.03
CA GLU A 354 -30.42 20.82 -23.43
C GLU A 354 -31.05 22.21 -23.54
N LYS A 355 -30.37 23.14 -24.24
CA LYS A 355 -30.91 24.46 -24.52
C LYS A 355 -32.27 24.22 -25.18
N GLN A 356 -33.36 24.51 -24.46
CA GLN A 356 -34.68 24.65 -25.04
C GLN A 356 -34.56 25.65 -26.19
N GLY A 357 -34.58 25.15 -27.41
CA GLY A 357 -34.81 25.95 -28.59
C GLY A 357 -36.23 26.49 -28.49
N SER A 358 -36.34 27.71 -27.97
CA SER A 358 -37.44 28.66 -28.15
C SER A 358 -38.72 28.09 -28.78
N ASP A 359 -39.57 27.46 -27.98
CA ASP A 359 -40.99 27.29 -28.32
C ASP A 359 -41.68 28.64 -28.12
N THR A 360 -42.05 29.30 -29.21
CA THR A 360 -43.05 30.38 -29.20
C THR A 360 -44.37 29.80 -29.72
N PRO A 361 -45.43 29.66 -28.89
CA PRO A 361 -46.76 29.32 -29.37
C PRO A 361 -47.54 30.54 -29.91
N PRO A 362 -48.60 30.33 -30.71
CA PRO A 362 -49.10 31.27 -31.71
C PRO A 362 -50.09 32.31 -31.15
N GLY A 363 -49.88 33.57 -31.56
CA GLY A 363 -50.92 34.61 -31.70
C GLY A 363 -51.54 35.21 -30.43
N ALA A 364 -51.19 36.46 -30.10
CA ALA A 364 -52.12 37.50 -29.65
C ALA A 364 -51.41 38.86 -29.48
N THR A 365 -51.68 39.76 -30.43
CA THR A 365 -51.93 41.21 -30.29
C THR A 365 -51.18 42.04 -29.23
N ASN A 366 -50.45 43.06 -29.70
CA ASN A 366 -50.26 44.32 -28.98
C ASN A 366 -50.79 45.49 -29.84
N PRO A 367 -51.43 46.51 -29.23
CA PRO A 367 -52.05 47.63 -29.94
C PRO A 367 -51.05 48.72 -30.37
N SER A 368 -51.49 49.47 -31.38
CA SER A 368 -50.87 50.60 -32.09
C SER A 368 -50.20 51.66 -31.20
N PRO A 369 -49.25 52.45 -31.76
CA PRO A 369 -49.64 53.81 -32.12
C PRO A 369 -49.28 54.23 -33.54
N GLU A 370 -50.18 55.06 -34.07
CA GLU A 370 -50.25 55.68 -35.39
C GLU A 370 -49.15 56.72 -35.66
N PRO A 371 -48.80 56.92 -36.94
CA PRO A 371 -48.69 58.27 -37.48
C PRO A 371 -49.49 58.48 -38.78
N GLU A 372 -50.18 59.61 -38.82
CA GLU A 372 -51.03 60.18 -39.88
C GLU A 372 -50.19 60.77 -41.06
N PRO A 373 -50.78 61.35 -42.14
CA PRO A 373 -50.94 60.72 -43.45
C PRO A 373 -50.11 61.40 -44.57
N THR A 374 -49.83 60.68 -45.67
CA THR A 374 -49.36 61.28 -46.93
C THR A 374 -50.45 61.29 -48.01
N GLU A 375 -50.80 62.52 -48.34
CA GLU A 375 -51.52 63.12 -49.46
C GLU A 375 -51.37 62.43 -50.84
N LYS A 376 -52.47 62.38 -51.59
CA LYS A 376 -52.55 61.98 -53.01
C LYS A 376 -52.79 63.23 -53.88
N PRO A 377 -52.11 63.41 -55.03
CA PRO A 377 -52.52 64.37 -56.04
C PRO A 377 -53.21 63.74 -57.25
N ALA A 378 -54.26 64.45 -57.69
CA ALA A 378 -54.97 64.47 -58.99
C ALA A 378 -55.73 63.21 -59.46
#